data_AF-A0A494WWT1-F1
#
_entry.id   AF-A0A494WWT1-F1
#
_cell.length_a   1.000
_cell.length_b   1.000
_cell.length_c   1.000
_cell.angle_alpha   90.00
_cell.angle_beta   90.00
_cell.angle_gamma   90.00
#
_symmetry.space_group_name_H-M   'P 1'
#
loop_
_entity.id
_entity.type
_entity.pdbx_description
1 polymer ?
#
loop_
_entity_poly.entity_id
_entity_poly.type
_entity_poly.pdbx_seq_one_letter_code
_entity_poly.pdbx_strand_id
1 'polypeptide(L)'
;MSEIIEKRIGHYETLLREMWTASSKYLGTFSVNLLVERVVWEVSLEYKEIELLQYDQNGISCAKMAARLEENPDLPVEDMFMKFITRYVEILARLLGHERAEEIRKKLDEEFAGDLSASRGE
;
A
#
# COMPACT_ATOMS: atom_id res chain seq x y z
N MET A 1 12.01 -19.54 -4.39
CA MET A 1 12.17 -18.07 -4.48
C MET A 1 10.95 -17.43 -5.13
N SER A 2 10.55 -17.84 -6.34
CA SER A 2 9.29 -17.37 -7.00
C SER A 2 8.07 -17.48 -6.09
N GLU A 3 7.82 -18.63 -5.48
CA GLU A 3 6.62 -18.88 -4.67
C GLU A 3 6.52 -18.03 -3.38
N ILE A 4 7.66 -17.62 -2.81
CA ILE A 4 7.70 -16.72 -1.64
C ILE A 4 7.43 -15.28 -2.08
N ILE A 5 8.01 -14.86 -3.21
CA ILE A 5 7.80 -13.54 -3.82
C ILE A 5 6.34 -13.38 -4.24
N GLU A 6 5.77 -14.39 -4.90
CA GLU A 6 4.37 -14.44 -5.31
C GLU A 6 3.42 -14.35 -4.12
N LYS A 7 3.69 -15.08 -3.03
CA LYS A 7 2.88 -14.99 -1.80
C LYS A 7 2.97 -13.60 -1.16
N ARG A 8 4.17 -13.01 -1.09
CA ARG A 8 4.38 -11.66 -0.51
C ARG A 8 3.65 -10.58 -1.30
N ILE A 9 3.84 -10.54 -2.62
CA ILE A 9 3.13 -9.56 -3.48
C ILE A 9 1.63 -9.84 -3.48
N GLY A 10 1.22 -11.11 -3.54
CA GLY A 10 -0.19 -11.48 -3.55
C GLY A 10 -0.92 -10.97 -2.32
N HIS A 11 -0.30 -11.03 -1.14
CA HIS A 11 -0.84 -10.46 0.09
C HIS A 11 -1.13 -8.95 -0.05
N TYR A 12 -0.16 -8.17 -0.52
CA TYR A 12 -0.36 -6.72 -0.72
C TYR A 12 -1.35 -6.40 -1.82
N GLU A 13 -1.35 -7.15 -2.92
CA GLU A 13 -2.33 -6.95 -3.99
C GLU A 13 -3.77 -7.16 -3.47
N THR A 14 -4.00 -8.20 -2.68
CA THR A 14 -5.30 -8.43 -2.04
C THR A 14 -5.68 -7.25 -1.15
N LEU A 15 -4.79 -6.81 -0.26
CA LEU A 15 -5.05 -5.71 0.65
C LEU A 15 -5.33 -4.39 -0.08
N LEU A 16 -4.55 -4.06 -1.11
CA LEU A 16 -4.79 -2.87 -1.94
C LEU A 16 -6.12 -2.93 -2.70
N ARG A 17 -6.52 -4.11 -3.19
CA ARG A 17 -7.83 -4.31 -3.83
C ARG A 17 -8.98 -4.13 -2.84
N GLU A 18 -8.83 -4.59 -1.60
CA GLU A 18 -9.81 -4.38 -0.54
C GLU A 18 -9.93 -2.90 -0.17
N MET A 19 -8.81 -2.21 0.04
CA MET A 19 -8.75 -0.77 0.28
C MET A 19 -9.40 0.03 -0.86
N TRP A 20 -9.08 -0.33 -2.10
CA TRP A 20 -9.69 0.27 -3.29
C TRP A 20 -11.20 0.10 -3.30
N THR A 21 -11.67 -1.13 -3.10
CA THR A 21 -13.10 -1.48 -3.15
C THR A 21 -13.87 -0.76 -2.06
N ALA A 22 -13.34 -0.76 -0.84
CA ALA A 22 -13.91 -0.05 0.30
C ALA A 22 -13.99 1.46 0.01
N SER A 23 -12.87 2.07 -0.39
CA SER A 23 -12.79 3.51 -0.64
C SER A 23 -13.67 3.93 -1.81
N SER A 24 -13.76 3.12 -2.87
CA SER A 24 -14.57 3.43 -4.06
C SER A 24 -16.06 3.50 -3.73
N LYS A 25 -16.51 2.71 -2.75
CA LYS A 25 -17.89 2.73 -2.26
C LYS A 25 -18.27 4.05 -1.57
N TYR A 26 -17.31 4.73 -0.94
CA TYR A 26 -17.54 5.97 -0.20
C TYR A 26 -17.18 7.23 -1.00
N LEU A 27 -16.09 7.20 -1.77
CA LEU A 27 -15.54 8.37 -2.46
C LEU A 27 -15.86 8.40 -3.96
N GLY A 28 -16.27 7.27 -4.53
CA GLY A 28 -16.38 7.06 -5.98
C GLY A 28 -15.04 6.72 -6.63
N THR A 29 -15.09 5.91 -7.69
CA THR A 29 -13.89 5.36 -8.38
C THR A 29 -12.94 6.44 -8.91
N PHE A 30 -13.46 7.57 -9.39
CA PHE A 30 -12.63 8.67 -9.88
C PHE A 30 -11.78 9.30 -8.78
N SER A 31 -12.38 9.56 -7.62
CA SER A 31 -11.67 10.12 -6.45
C SER A 31 -10.62 9.14 -5.93
N VAL A 32 -10.93 7.85 -5.94
CA VAL A 32 -9.97 6.81 -5.52
C VAL A 32 -8.80 6.71 -6.51
N ASN A 33 -9.04 6.81 -7.81
CA ASN A 33 -7.97 6.88 -8.81
C ASN A 33 -7.01 8.05 -8.51
N LEU A 34 -7.53 9.26 -8.29
CA LEU A 34 -6.71 10.42 -7.95
C LEU A 34 -5.94 10.25 -6.63
N LEU A 35 -6.57 9.61 -5.64
CA LEU A 35 -5.91 9.28 -4.37
C LEU A 35 -4.74 8.32 -4.60
N VAL A 36 -4.95 7.26 -5.39
CA VAL A 36 -3.89 6.30 -5.73
C VAL A 36 -2.77 6.99 -6.51
N GLU A 37 -3.10 7.79 -7.54
CA GLU A 37 -2.10 8.59 -8.28
C GLU A 37 -1.28 9.47 -7.35
N ARG A 38 -1.93 10.14 -6.39
CA ARG A 38 -1.24 10.97 -5.41
C ARG A 38 -0.28 10.18 -4.53
N VAL A 39 -0.72 9.03 -4.03
CA VAL A 39 0.11 8.17 -3.16
C VAL A 39 1.28 7.56 -3.94
N VAL A 40 1.03 7.07 -5.16
CA VAL A 40 2.09 6.57 -6.06
C VAL A 40 3.15 7.64 -6.26
N TRP A 41 2.74 8.87 -6.56
CA TRP A 41 3.67 9.98 -6.73
C TRP A 41 4.48 10.31 -5.47
N GLU A 42 3.84 10.34 -4.29
CA GLU A 42 4.55 10.62 -3.03
C GLU A 42 5.56 9.52 -2.67
N VAL A 43 5.19 8.26 -2.89
CA VAL A 43 6.05 7.10 -2.58
C VAL A 43 7.17 6.96 -3.61
N SER A 44 6.94 7.33 -4.88
CA SER A 44 7.95 7.20 -5.94
C SER A 44 9.15 8.13 -5.77
N LEU A 45 9.03 9.16 -4.92
CA LEU A 45 10.16 10.01 -4.52
C LEU A 45 11.26 9.23 -3.77
N GLU A 46 10.91 8.08 -3.18
CA GLU A 46 11.83 7.22 -2.42
C GLU A 46 11.94 5.82 -3.02
N TYR A 47 10.83 5.26 -3.49
CA TYR A 47 10.75 3.93 -4.08
C TYR A 47 10.21 3.99 -5.50
N LYS A 48 11.09 4.17 -6.47
CA LYS A 48 10.70 4.37 -7.88
C LYS A 48 9.90 3.20 -8.45
N GLU A 49 10.13 1.99 -7.94
CA GLU A 49 9.44 0.77 -8.34
C GLU A 49 7.92 0.86 -8.15
N ILE A 50 7.41 1.67 -7.21
CA ILE A 50 5.96 1.83 -6.99
C ILE A 50 5.22 2.34 -8.23
N GLU A 51 5.92 3.01 -9.17
CA GLU A 51 5.37 3.42 -10.46
C GLU A 51 4.98 2.23 -11.35
N LEU A 52 5.43 1.02 -11.03
CA LEU A 52 5.02 -0.22 -11.70
C LEU A 52 3.65 -0.72 -11.24
N LEU A 53 3.10 -0.20 -10.14
CA LEU A 53 1.76 -0.52 -9.68
C LEU A 53 0.75 -0.19 -10.79
N GLN A 54 -0.06 -1.17 -11.17
CA GLN A 54 -1.08 -0.97 -12.18
C GLN A 54 -2.39 -0.67 -11.51
N TYR A 55 -3.08 0.38 -11.95
CA TYR A 55 -4.38 0.73 -11.45
C TYR A 55 -5.21 1.41 -12.53
N ASP A 56 -6.50 1.11 -12.54
CA ASP A 56 -7.49 1.72 -13.43
C ASP A 56 -8.86 1.72 -12.76
N GLN A 57 -9.91 2.03 -13.52
CA GLN A 57 -11.30 1.99 -13.04
C GLN A 57 -11.77 0.63 -12.46
N ASN A 58 -11.06 -0.46 -12.74
CA ASN A 58 -11.38 -1.83 -12.29
C ASN A 58 -10.61 -2.24 -11.01
N GLY A 59 -9.65 -1.43 -10.54
CA GLY A 59 -8.91 -1.69 -9.30
C GLY A 59 -7.40 -1.65 -9.47
N ILE A 60 -6.70 -2.35 -8.57
CA ILE A 60 -5.23 -2.37 -8.46
C ILE A 60 -4.69 -3.77 -8.80
N SER A 61 -3.53 -3.82 -9.46
CA SER A 61 -2.76 -5.01 -9.79
C SER A 61 -1.27 -4.79 -9.56
N CYS A 62 -0.60 -5.81 -9.01
CA CYS A 62 0.85 -5.81 -8.76
C CYS A 62 1.62 -6.64 -9.80
N ALA A 63 0.99 -7.06 -10.91
CA ALA A 63 1.61 -7.98 -11.87
C ALA A 63 2.97 -7.51 -12.43
N LYS A 64 3.09 -6.22 -12.79
CA LYS A 64 4.38 -5.64 -13.24
C LYS A 64 5.42 -5.56 -12.13
N MET A 65 4.97 -5.34 -10.88
CA MET A 65 5.86 -5.36 -9.71
C MET A 65 6.39 -6.77 -9.47
N ALA A 66 5.55 -7.80 -9.60
CA ALA A 66 5.94 -9.20 -9.45
C ALA A 66 7.05 -9.58 -10.43
N ALA A 67 6.88 -9.25 -11.72
CA ALA A 67 7.92 -9.47 -12.72
C ALA A 67 9.23 -8.75 -12.37
N ARG A 68 9.16 -7.53 -11.83
CA ARG A 68 10.35 -6.79 -11.41
C ARG A 68 11.06 -7.42 -10.21
N LEU A 69 10.33 -8.04 -9.29
CA LEU A 69 10.91 -8.74 -8.15
C LEU A 69 11.57 -10.07 -8.52
N GLU A 70 11.09 -10.74 -9.57
CA GLU A 70 11.78 -11.91 -10.11
C GLU A 70 13.17 -11.52 -10.65
N GLU A 71 13.30 -10.33 -11.25
CA GLU A 71 14.58 -9.78 -11.72
C GLU A 71 15.46 -9.25 -10.58
N ASN A 72 14.86 -8.70 -9.52
CA ASN A 72 15.55 -8.14 -8.36
C ASN A 72 14.84 -8.50 -7.04
N PRO A 73 15.18 -9.65 -6.42
CA PRO A 73 14.53 -10.11 -5.19
C PRO A 73 14.79 -9.25 -3.94
N ASP A 74 15.84 -8.42 -3.96
CA ASP A 74 16.27 -7.59 -2.82
C ASP A 74 15.49 -6.27 -2.70
N LEU A 75 14.48 -6.07 -3.55
CA LEU A 75 13.62 -4.89 -3.45
C LEU A 75 12.93 -4.81 -2.07
N PRO A 76 12.88 -3.61 -1.45
CA PRO A 76 12.27 -3.41 -0.13
C PRO A 76 10.74 -3.33 -0.25
N VAL A 77 10.12 -4.41 -0.74
CA VAL A 77 8.68 -4.51 -1.04
C VAL A 77 7.80 -4.13 0.13
N GLU A 78 8.13 -4.67 1.29
CA GLU A 78 7.37 -4.50 2.52
C GLU A 78 7.37 -3.04 2.96
N ASP A 79 8.52 -2.40 3.05
CA ASP A 79 8.61 -0.98 3.42
C ASP A 79 7.89 -0.09 2.39
N MET A 80 8.06 -0.38 1.10
CA MET A 80 7.40 0.37 0.03
C MET A 80 5.86 0.29 0.11
N PHE A 81 5.29 -0.91 0.27
CA PHE A 81 3.84 -1.07 0.40
C PHE A 81 3.31 -0.54 1.73
N MET A 82 4.06 -0.71 2.82
CA MET A 82 3.74 -0.12 4.12
C MET A 82 3.64 1.41 4.04
N LYS A 83 4.60 2.04 3.34
CA LYS A 83 4.58 3.47 3.10
C LYS A 83 3.41 3.90 2.24
N PHE A 84 3.10 3.13 1.19
CA PHE A 84 1.92 3.35 0.36
C PHE A 84 0.63 3.32 1.18
N ILE A 85 0.40 2.26 1.95
CA ILE A 85 -0.80 2.07 2.77
C ILE A 85 -0.92 3.19 3.79
N THR A 86 0.17 3.51 4.49
CA THR A 86 0.20 4.57 5.49
C THR A 86 -0.19 5.92 4.87
N ARG A 87 0.42 6.30 3.74
CA ARG A 87 0.10 7.55 3.04
C ARG A 87 -1.34 7.59 2.53
N TYR A 88 -1.82 6.49 1.97
CA TYR A 88 -3.19 6.36 1.52
C TYR A 88 -4.18 6.63 2.66
N VAL A 89 -3.95 5.97 3.79
CA VAL A 89 -4.82 6.08 4.95
C VAL A 89 -4.70 7.46 5.62
N GLU A 90 -3.50 8.05 5.71
CA GLU A 90 -3.31 9.42 6.21
C GLU A 90 -4.10 10.45 5.39
N ILE A 91 -4.17 10.29 4.07
CA ILE A 91 -4.97 11.19 3.22
C ILE A 91 -6.46 10.95 3.47
N LEU A 92 -6.92 9.69 3.53
CA LEU A 92 -8.32 9.37 3.86
C LEU A 92 -8.72 9.95 5.22
N ALA A 93 -7.88 9.75 6.22
CA ALA A 93 -7.98 10.29 7.56
C ALA A 93 -8.20 11.81 7.54
N ARG A 94 -7.39 12.56 6.78
CA ARG A 94 -7.55 14.01 6.61
C ARG A 94 -8.85 14.39 5.92
N LEU A 95 -9.33 13.60 4.96
CA LEU A 95 -10.62 13.82 4.30
C LEU A 95 -11.81 13.56 5.24
N LEU A 96 -11.68 12.63 6.19
CA LEU A 96 -12.72 12.27 7.16
C LEU A 96 -12.77 13.19 8.40
N GLY A 97 -11.80 14.09 8.54
CA GLY A 97 -11.65 14.99 9.68
C GLY A 97 -10.68 14.46 10.74
N HIS A 98 -10.02 15.40 11.44
CA HIS A 98 -8.88 15.13 12.34
C HIS A 98 -9.18 14.07 13.44
N GLU A 99 -10.38 14.04 13.99
CA GLU A 99 -10.71 13.08 15.06
C GLU A 99 -10.68 11.63 14.56
N ARG A 100 -11.32 11.37 13.42
CA ARG A 100 -11.32 10.03 12.78
C ARG A 100 -9.95 9.67 12.22
N ALA A 101 -9.19 10.66 11.78
CA ALA A 101 -7.81 10.48 11.33
C ALA A 101 -6.91 9.84 12.39
N GLU A 102 -6.98 10.38 13.61
CA GLU A 102 -6.18 9.95 14.75
C GLU A 102 -6.52 8.53 15.21
N GLU A 103 -7.79 8.15 15.19
CA GLU A 103 -8.24 6.78 15.51
C GLU A 103 -7.70 5.75 14.52
N ILE A 104 -7.73 6.08 13.22
CA ILE A 104 -7.23 5.18 12.19
C ILE A 104 -5.70 5.05 12.28
N ARG A 105 -4.98 6.17 12.49
CA ARG A 105 -3.53 6.13 12.67
C ARG A 105 -3.12 5.23 13.84
N LYS A 106 -3.78 5.36 15.00
CA LYS A 106 -3.50 4.50 16.16
C LYS A 106 -3.69 3.01 15.85
N LYS A 107 -4.74 2.64 15.11
CA LYS A 107 -4.99 1.25 14.72
C LYS A 107 -3.94 0.71 13.76
N LEU A 108 -3.50 1.53 12.79
CA LEU A 108 -2.39 1.17 11.92
C LEU A 108 -1.10 0.95 12.73
N ASP A 109 -0.77 1.89 13.61
CA ASP A 109 0.40 1.77 14.47
C ASP A 109 0.35 0.49 15.32
N GLU A 110 -0.83 0.10 15.83
CA GLU A 110 -1.02 -1.14 16.58
C GLU A 110 -0.90 -2.42 15.72
N GLU A 111 -1.48 -2.42 14.51
CA GLU A 111 -1.38 -3.55 13.57
C GLU A 111 0.06 -3.75 13.06
N PHE A 112 0.81 -2.66 12.88
CA PHE A 112 2.14 -2.70 12.26
C PHE A 112 3.32 -2.55 13.24
N ALA A 113 3.10 -2.15 14.49
CA ALA A 113 4.12 -2.21 15.54
C ALA A 113 4.48 -3.65 15.95
N GLY A 114 3.66 -4.64 15.58
CA GLY A 114 3.96 -6.06 15.77
C GLY A 114 5.24 -6.52 15.07
N ASP A 115 5.55 -6.00 13.87
CA ASP A 115 6.68 -6.47 13.05
C ASP A 115 8.05 -5.88 13.46
N LEU A 116 8.08 -4.74 14.16
CA LEU A 116 9.33 -4.14 14.65
C LEU A 116 9.86 -4.78 15.95
N SER A 117 9.03 -5.56 16.64
CA SER A 117 9.44 -6.23 17.89
C SER A 117 10.17 -7.56 17.66
N ALA A 118 10.10 -8.13 16.46
CA ALA A 118 10.75 -9.40 16.12
C ALA A 118 12.22 -9.27 15.67
N SER A 119 12.73 -8.05 15.41
CA SER A 119 14.10 -7.82 14.92
C SER A 119 15.07 -7.20 15.94
N ARG A 120 14.65 -7.06 17.21
CA ARG A 120 15.48 -6.50 18.31
C ARG A 120 15.68 -7.46 19.48
N GLY A 121 15.76 -8.75 19.19
CA GLY A 121 15.96 -9.79 20.20
C GLY A 121 16.88 -10.91 19.75
N GLU A 122 18.10 -10.60 19.30
CA GLU A 122 19.27 -11.48 19.41
C GLU A 122 20.53 -10.66 19.73
#